data_AF-A0A7W1YCA4-F1
#
_entry.id   AF-A0A7W1YCA4-F1
#
_cell.length_a   1.000
_cell.length_b   1.000
_cell.length_c   1.000
_cell.angle_alpha   90.00
_cell.angle_beta   90.00
_cell.angle_gamma   90.00
#
_symmetry.space_group_name_H-M   'P 1'
#
loop_
_entity.id
_entity.type
_entity.pdbx_description
1 polymer ?
#
loop_
_entity_poly.entity_id
_entity_poly.type
_entity_poly.pdbx_seq_one_letter_code
_entity_poly.pdbx_strand_id
1 'polypeptide(L)'
;MKAVLACSLIAAVLTSGAQPAHADAIVTAQVMVEGHRPHDKNKADNVVIWLTPVNAPANKFAPDTAAPPPRLEQKNKMFHPSVLVVPVGSRVEFPNLDPVFHNVFSLFEGK
;
A
#
# COMPACT_ATOMS: atom_id res chain seq x y z
N MET A 1 -60.06 -25.48 41.20
CA MET A 1 -59.26 -24.26 40.92
C MET A 1 -57.83 -24.71 40.70
N LYS A 2 -57.33 -24.73 39.45
CA LYS A 2 -55.94 -25.10 39.12
C LYS A 2 -55.26 -23.85 38.57
N ALA A 3 -54.29 -23.31 39.30
CA ALA A 3 -53.45 -22.21 38.83
C ALA A 3 -52.39 -22.79 37.88
N VAL A 4 -52.27 -22.21 36.69
CA VAL A 4 -51.18 -22.48 35.75
C VAL A 4 -50.21 -21.30 35.85
N LEU A 5 -49.01 -21.56 36.35
CA LEU A 5 -47.92 -20.59 36.41
C LEU A 5 -47.16 -20.65 35.09
N ALA A 6 -47.32 -19.64 34.24
CA ALA A 6 -46.58 -19.51 33.00
C ALA A 6 -45.25 -18.80 33.26
N CYS A 7 -44.14 -19.54 33.21
CA CYS A 7 -42.80 -18.98 33.31
C CYS A 7 -42.32 -18.63 31.89
N SER A 8 -42.31 -17.35 31.53
CA SER A 8 -41.79 -16.89 30.24
C SER A 8 -40.29 -16.63 30.36
N LEU A 9 -39.47 -17.51 29.78
CA LEU A 9 -38.03 -17.25 29.60
C LEU A 9 -37.83 -16.35 28.38
N ILE A 10 -37.47 -15.10 28.62
CA ILE A 10 -36.94 -14.20 27.59
C ILE A 10 -35.46 -14.58 27.40
N ALA A 11 -35.16 -15.33 26.33
CA ALA A 11 -33.78 -15.54 25.91
C ALA A 11 -33.29 -14.29 25.17
N ALA A 12 -32.60 -13.41 25.90
CA ALA A 12 -31.83 -12.33 25.28
C ALA A 12 -30.61 -12.98 24.58
N VAL A 13 -30.69 -13.11 23.26
CA VAL A 13 -29.54 -13.50 22.44
C VAL A 13 -28.58 -12.31 22.42
N LEU A 14 -27.60 -12.33 23.32
CA LEU A 14 -26.42 -11.48 23.22
C LEU A 14 -25.59 -12.01 22.05
N THR A 15 -25.79 -11.46 20.85
CA THR A 15 -24.82 -11.61 19.77
C THR A 15 -23.58 -10.84 20.18
N SER A 16 -22.66 -11.50 20.89
CA SER A 16 -21.29 -11.01 21.01
C SER A 16 -20.72 -10.92 19.60
N GLY A 17 -20.70 -9.72 19.04
CA GLY A 17 -19.89 -9.40 17.88
C GLY A 17 -18.43 -9.54 18.29
N ALA A 18 -17.91 -10.77 18.26
CA ALA A 18 -16.49 -11.02 18.36
C ALA A 18 -15.87 -10.40 17.11
N GLN A 19 -15.35 -9.17 17.25
CA GLN A 19 -14.45 -8.58 16.27
C GLN A 19 -13.34 -9.61 16.05
N PRO A 20 -13.09 -10.08 14.81
CA PRO A 20 -12.02 -11.04 14.58
C PRO A 20 -10.73 -10.40 15.09
N ALA A 21 -10.13 -11.02 16.10
CA ALA A 21 -8.82 -10.64 16.56
C ALA A 21 -7.88 -10.72 15.35
N HIS A 22 -7.29 -9.59 14.98
CA HIS A 22 -6.22 -9.60 13.98
C HIS A 22 -5.08 -10.39 14.57
N ALA A 23 -4.94 -11.66 14.17
CA ALA A 23 -3.79 -12.46 14.51
C ALA A 23 -2.60 -11.90 13.73
N ASP A 24 -1.52 -11.58 14.43
CA ASP A 24 -0.26 -11.21 13.78
C ASP A 24 0.19 -12.41 12.92
N ALA A 25 0.42 -12.15 11.63
CA ALA A 25 0.87 -13.15 10.67
C ALA A 25 2.20 -12.71 10.07
N ILE A 26 3.19 -13.61 10.08
CA ILE A 26 4.47 -13.38 9.40
C ILE A 26 4.30 -13.80 7.95
N VAL A 27 4.54 -12.86 7.03
CA VAL A 27 4.60 -13.13 5.58
C VAL A 27 6.05 -13.03 5.13
N THR A 28 6.58 -14.11 4.55
CA THR A 28 7.92 -14.13 3.97
C THR A 28 7.83 -14.16 2.45
N ALA A 29 8.54 -13.27 1.78
CA ALA A 29 8.66 -13.25 0.33
C ALA A 29 10.13 -13.40 -0.09
N GLN A 30 10.38 -14.20 -1.11
CA GLN A 30 11.71 -14.34 -1.74
C GLN A 30 11.61 -13.88 -3.19
N VAL A 31 12.60 -13.12 -3.64
CA VAL A 31 12.67 -12.61 -5.01
C VAL A 31 13.95 -13.10 -5.67
N MET A 32 13.79 -13.76 -6.81
CA MET A 32 14.87 -14.12 -7.71
C MET A 32 14.69 -13.37 -9.02
N VAL A 33 15.73 -12.68 -9.48
CA VAL A 33 15.74 -11.97 -10.76
C VAL A 33 16.58 -12.78 -11.74
N GLU A 34 16.09 -13.09 -12.95
CA GLU A 34 16.82 -13.86 -13.97
C GLU A 34 17.31 -12.97 -15.15
N GLY A 35 18.36 -13.40 -15.88
CA GLY A 35 18.80 -12.77 -17.14
C GLY A 35 20.02 -11.82 -17.09
N HIS A 36 21.11 -12.22 -16.42
CA HIS A 36 22.23 -11.32 -16.12
C HIS A 36 23.29 -11.20 -17.23
N ARG A 37 23.71 -9.96 -17.51
CA ARG A 37 25.06 -9.68 -18.05
C ARG A 37 26.01 -9.45 -16.85
N PRO A 38 27.27 -9.92 -16.89
CA PRO A 38 28.18 -9.95 -15.73
C PRO A 38 28.52 -8.60 -15.04
N HIS A 39 28.13 -7.46 -15.61
CA HIS A 39 28.56 -6.13 -15.15
C HIS A 39 27.46 -5.27 -14.50
N ASP A 40 26.25 -5.81 -14.31
CA ASP A 40 25.10 -5.02 -13.85
C ASP A 40 24.94 -5.13 -12.32
N LYS A 41 25.47 -4.15 -11.56
CA LYS A 41 25.67 -4.25 -10.10
C LYS A 41 24.45 -3.93 -9.23
N ASN A 42 23.36 -3.38 -9.77
CA ASN A 42 22.21 -2.85 -8.99
C ASN A 42 20.85 -3.41 -9.45
N LYS A 43 20.60 -4.72 -9.34
CA LYS A 43 19.34 -5.33 -9.83
C LYS A 43 18.24 -5.58 -8.80
N ALA A 44 18.50 -5.50 -7.49
CA ALA A 44 17.46 -5.62 -6.47
C ALA A 44 16.73 -4.29 -6.18
N ASP A 45 17.30 -3.17 -6.62
CA ASP A 45 16.87 -1.81 -6.27
C ASP A 45 15.49 -1.41 -6.86
N ASN A 46 14.98 -2.19 -7.81
CA ASN A 46 13.73 -1.90 -8.53
C ASN A 46 12.64 -2.96 -8.32
N VAL A 47 12.63 -3.65 -7.18
CA VAL A 47 11.58 -4.61 -6.83
C VAL A 47 10.67 -4.02 -5.76
N VAL A 48 9.36 -4.11 -5.99
CA VAL A 48 8.34 -3.72 -5.01
C VAL A 48 7.51 -4.94 -4.66
N ILE A 49 7.36 -5.21 -3.37
CA ILE A 49 6.44 -6.21 -2.83
C ILE A 49 5.41 -5.48 -1.99
N TRP A 50 4.13 -5.72 -2.23
CA TRP A 50 3.06 -5.17 -1.42
C TRP A 50 2.03 -6.26 -1.09
N LEU A 51 1.31 -6.06 0.02
CA LEU A 51 0.24 -6.93 0.45
C LEU A 51 -1.10 -6.22 0.24
N THR A 52 -2.03 -6.89 -0.44
CA THR A 52 -3.40 -6.41 -0.55
C THR A 52 -4.23 -6.98 0.59
N PRO A 53 -4.85 -6.14 1.43
CA PRO A 53 -5.69 -6.63 2.52
C PRO A 53 -6.95 -7.29 1.96
N VAL A 54 -7.33 -8.46 2.50
CA VAL A 54 -8.52 -9.22 2.05
C VAL A 54 -9.83 -8.53 2.44
N ASN A 55 -9.85 -7.76 3.53
CA ASN A 55 -11.05 -7.09 4.08
C ASN A 55 -10.81 -5.61 4.46
N ALA A 56 -9.99 -4.87 3.71
CA ALA A 56 -9.80 -3.45 4.00
C ALA A 56 -10.91 -2.58 3.40
N PRO A 57 -11.32 -1.50 4.09
CA PRO A 57 -12.12 -0.45 3.46
C PRO A 57 -11.34 0.15 2.28
N ALA A 58 -12.06 0.54 1.22
CA ALA A 58 -11.50 0.98 -0.05
C ALA A 58 -10.50 2.16 0.06
N ASN A 59 -10.57 2.94 1.14
CA ASN A 59 -9.76 4.15 1.32
C ASN A 59 -8.56 3.98 2.29
N LYS A 60 -8.17 2.74 2.62
CA LYS A 60 -7.08 2.52 3.61
C LYS A 60 -5.74 3.14 3.20
N PHE A 61 -5.51 3.33 1.91
CA PHE A 61 -4.27 3.86 1.37
C PHE A 61 -4.40 5.28 0.81
N ALA A 62 -5.41 6.06 1.18
CA ALA A 62 -5.53 7.43 0.71
C ALA A 62 -4.23 8.22 0.97
N PRO A 63 -3.82 9.12 0.05
CA PRO A 63 -2.71 10.02 0.32
C PRO A 63 -2.96 10.81 1.61
N ASP A 64 -2.00 10.82 2.53
CA ASP A 64 -2.05 11.70 3.70
C ASP A 64 -1.74 13.13 3.26
N THR A 65 -2.74 14.01 3.32
CA THR A 65 -2.61 15.41 2.93
C THR A 65 -1.78 16.24 3.92
N ALA A 66 -1.54 15.73 5.13
CA ALA A 66 -0.69 16.40 6.12
C ALA A 66 0.79 16.04 5.96
N ALA A 67 1.11 14.93 5.31
CA ALA A 67 2.48 14.52 5.04
C ALA A 67 3.07 15.29 3.83
N PRO A 68 4.38 15.55 3.81
CA PRO A 68 5.04 16.06 2.62
C PRO A 68 4.81 15.15 1.42
N PRO A 69 4.62 15.70 0.20
CA PRO A 69 4.44 14.88 -0.98
C PRO A 69 5.69 14.02 -1.24
N PRO A 70 5.52 12.79 -1.72
CA PRO A 70 6.65 11.96 -2.13
C PRO A 70 7.41 12.64 -3.29
N ARG A 71 8.74 12.50 -3.28
CA ARG A 71 9.64 13.20 -4.21
C ARG A 71 10.45 12.20 -5.01
N LEU A 72 10.63 12.48 -6.30
CA LEU A 72 11.51 11.77 -7.21
C LEU A 72 12.58 12.75 -7.72
N GLU A 73 13.75 12.74 -7.10
CA GLU A 73 14.78 13.73 -7.37
C GLU A 73 15.50 13.45 -8.70
N GLN A 74 15.77 14.50 -9.48
CA GLN A 74 16.59 14.41 -10.67
C GLN A 74 18.02 14.82 -10.29
N LYS A 75 18.94 13.85 -10.25
CA LYS A 75 20.33 14.06 -9.86
C LYS A 75 21.26 13.17 -10.67
N ASN A 76 22.38 13.72 -11.13
CA ASN A 76 23.32 13.07 -12.03
C ASN A 76 22.63 12.53 -13.29
N LYS A 77 21.63 13.25 -13.80
CA LYS A 77 20.81 12.87 -14.96
C LYS A 77 20.03 11.57 -14.75
N MET A 78 19.74 11.22 -13.50
CA MET A 78 18.94 10.05 -13.12
C MET A 78 17.84 10.46 -12.14
N PHE A 79 16.79 9.65 -12.07
CA PHE A 79 15.81 9.74 -11.00
C PHE A 79 16.30 8.97 -9.76
N HIS A 80 16.13 9.56 -8.58
CA HIS A 80 16.43 8.94 -7.30
C HIS A 80 15.26 9.11 -6.32
N PRO A 81 14.73 8.01 -5.74
CA PRO A 81 15.05 6.60 -6.06
C PRO A 81 14.66 6.22 -7.51
N SER A 82 15.11 5.06 -7.99
CA SER A 82 14.73 4.57 -9.33
C SER A 82 13.29 4.05 -9.41
N VAL A 83 12.70 3.68 -8.26
CA VAL A 83 11.29 3.33 -8.11
C VAL A 83 10.71 4.04 -6.89
N LEU A 84 9.54 4.64 -7.06
CA LEU A 84 8.80 5.32 -5.99
C LEU A 84 7.35 4.81 -5.97
N VAL A 85 6.95 4.21 -4.85
CA VAL A 85 5.60 3.66 -4.64
C VAL A 85 4.73 4.74 -4.01
N VAL A 86 3.59 5.03 -4.64
CA VAL A 86 2.66 6.05 -4.16
C VAL A 86 1.21 5.55 -4.25
N PRO A 87 0.34 5.98 -3.34
CA PRO A 87 -1.09 5.78 -3.50
C PRO A 87 -1.69 6.40 -4.77
N VAL A 88 -2.84 5.87 -5.17
CA VAL A 88 -3.68 6.48 -6.20
C VAL A 88 -4.14 7.86 -5.71
N GLY A 89 -4.03 8.86 -6.59
CA GLY A 89 -4.37 10.25 -6.28
C GLY A 89 -3.25 11.04 -5.59
N SER A 90 -2.08 10.44 -5.32
CA SER A 90 -0.94 11.16 -4.78
C SER A 90 -0.40 12.20 -5.76
N ARG A 91 0.01 13.35 -5.21
CA ARG A 91 0.84 14.35 -5.90
C ARG A 91 2.32 14.01 -5.66
N VAL A 92 3.08 13.84 -6.74
CA VAL A 92 4.52 13.58 -6.69
C VAL A 92 5.30 14.83 -7.13
N GLU A 93 6.38 15.16 -6.42
CA GLU A 93 7.29 16.23 -6.81
C GLU A 93 8.52 15.69 -7.54
N PHE A 94 8.99 16.42 -8.57
CA PHE A 94 10.17 16.04 -9.36
C PHE A 94 11.25 17.13 -9.29
N PRO A 95 11.88 17.37 -8.12
CA PRO A 95 12.86 18.43 -7.98
C PRO A 95 14.09 18.18 -8.87
N ASN A 96 14.54 19.22 -9.56
CA ASN A 96 15.78 19.16 -10.34
C ASN A 96 16.98 19.61 -9.50
N LEU A 97 17.90 18.68 -9.23
CA LEU A 97 19.14 18.92 -8.48
C LEU A 97 20.37 18.91 -9.40
N ASP A 98 20.17 18.77 -10.71
CA ASP A 98 21.21 18.89 -11.72
C ASP A 98 21.38 20.36 -12.18
N PRO A 99 22.57 20.76 -12.64
CA PRO A 99 22.82 22.10 -13.17
C PRO A 99 22.21 22.32 -14.57
N VAL A 100 21.62 21.28 -15.17
CA VAL A 100 20.98 21.34 -16.48
C VAL A 100 19.48 21.16 -16.33
N PHE A 101 18.70 21.80 -17.19
CA PHE A 101 17.24 21.68 -17.15
C PHE A 101 16.76 20.33 -17.69
N HIS A 102 15.84 19.73 -16.96
CA HIS A 102 15.17 18.48 -17.30
C HIS A 102 13.65 18.68 -17.26
N ASN A 103 12.93 17.95 -18.12
CA ASN A 103 11.48 17.85 -18.08
C ASN A 103 11.08 16.40 -17.78
N VAL A 104 9.94 16.23 -17.15
CA VAL A 104 9.33 14.93 -16.90
C VAL A 104 8.13 14.78 -17.83
N PHE A 105 8.08 13.69 -18.59
CA PHE A 105 7.01 13.39 -19.53
C PHE A 105 6.63 11.90 -19.44
N SER A 106 5.37 11.59 -19.74
CA SER A 106 4.89 10.23 -19.91
C SER A 106 4.70 9.94 -21.40
N LEU A 107 5.11 8.76 -21.83
CA LEU A 107 4.81 8.26 -23.18
C LEU A 107 3.40 7.67 -23.28
N PHE A 108 2.67 7.59 -22.17
CA PHE A 108 1.30 7.10 -22.14
C PHE A 108 0.35 8.14 -22.73
N GLU A 109 -0.29 7.81 -23.85
CA GLU A 109 -1.46 8.54 -24.34
C GLU A 109 -2.65 8.19 -23.43
N GLY A 110 -2.95 9.05 -22.46
CA GLY A 110 -4.04 8.87 -21.49
C GLY A 110 -5.45 9.03 -22.09
N LYS A 111 -5.77 8.25 -23.12
CA LYS A 111 -7.13 8.07 -23.63
C LYS A 111 -7.86 6.96 -22.88
#